data_AF-A0A656JJF3-F1
#
_entry.id   AF-A0A656JJF3-F1
#
_cell.length_a   1.000
_cell.length_b   1.000
_cell.length_c   1.000
_cell.angle_alpha   90.00
_cell.angle_beta   90.00
_cell.angle_gamma   90.00
#
_symmetry.space_group_name_H-M   'P 1'
#
loop_
_entity.id
_entity.type
_entity.pdbx_description
1 polymer ?
#
loop_
_entity_poly.entity_id
_entity_poly.type
_entity_poly.pdbx_seq_one_letter_code
_entity_poly.pdbx_strand_id
1 'polypeptide(L)'
;MSTGLLEQRANYPHTGYEYGYGSTGNSDADGNGRKEIDCSHLLTKMLTGAGYTIPYKTTRELASDTTHYDFIALNDVQEGDIALWTTRGHTGVVEKMEATRTKGEFFGSQTSTGPKSAKFGAGAYWPMPDKYLRPKAQYRSGAQPAPAPAPVETVAAG
;
A
#
# COMPACT_ATOMS: atom_id res chain seq x y z
N MET A 1 9.40 10.65 -9.66
CA MET A 1 9.77 9.22 -9.77
C MET A 1 8.70 8.43 -9.04
N SER A 2 8.07 7.44 -9.68
CA SER A 2 7.06 6.58 -9.01
C SER A 2 7.73 5.70 -7.95
N THR A 3 7.06 5.49 -6.81
CA THR A 3 7.51 4.53 -5.80
C THR A 3 7.32 3.08 -6.26
N GLY A 4 6.55 2.80 -7.32
CA GLY A 4 6.28 1.43 -7.76
C GLY A 4 5.32 0.65 -6.85
N LEU A 5 4.80 1.28 -5.79
CA LEU A 5 3.93 0.63 -4.81
C LEU A 5 2.52 0.40 -5.36
N LEU A 6 1.97 1.35 -6.13
CA LEU A 6 0.60 1.23 -6.65
C LEU A 6 0.45 0.09 -7.68
N GLU A 7 1.53 -0.24 -8.39
CA GLU A 7 1.62 -1.35 -9.32
C GLU A 7 1.50 -2.69 -8.60
N GLN A 8 1.87 -2.76 -7.32
CA GLN A 8 1.81 -4.00 -6.52
C GLN A 8 0.40 -4.34 -6.05
N ARG A 9 -0.57 -3.42 -6.13
CA ARG A 9 -1.97 -3.68 -5.72
C ARG A 9 -2.56 -4.90 -6.42
N ALA A 10 -2.22 -5.09 -7.70
CA ALA A 10 -2.69 -6.22 -8.51
C ALA A 10 -2.25 -7.58 -7.96
N ASN A 11 -1.14 -7.64 -7.20
CA ASN A 11 -0.63 -8.86 -6.59
C ASN A 11 -1.36 -9.23 -5.29
N TYR A 12 -2.19 -8.34 -4.74
CA TYR A 12 -2.90 -8.54 -3.48
C TYR A 12 -4.42 -8.33 -3.67
N PRO A 13 -5.09 -9.14 -4.52
CA PRO A 13 -6.52 -9.04 -4.69
C PRO A 13 -7.25 -9.51 -3.42
N HIS A 14 -8.36 -8.84 -3.08
CA HIS A 14 -9.24 -9.23 -1.98
C HIS A 14 -9.73 -10.69 -2.06
N THR A 15 -9.84 -11.24 -3.27
CA THR A 15 -10.25 -12.64 -3.50
C THR A 15 -9.20 -13.66 -3.06
N GLY A 16 -7.94 -13.26 -2.88
CA GLY A 16 -6.86 -14.13 -2.41
C GLY A 16 -6.29 -13.76 -1.04
N TYR A 17 -6.77 -12.67 -0.45
CA TYR A 17 -6.26 -12.13 0.81
C TYR A 17 -7.38 -11.57 1.69
N GLU A 18 -7.18 -11.68 2.99
CA GLU A 18 -8.02 -11.03 3.98
C GLU A 18 -7.22 -10.44 5.12
N TYR A 19 -7.91 -9.76 6.03
CA TYR A 19 -7.24 -9.17 7.17
C TYR A 19 -7.01 -10.21 8.26
N GLY A 20 -5.77 -10.29 8.74
CA GLY A 20 -5.46 -10.91 10.03
C GLY A 20 -4.41 -10.10 10.75
N TYR A 21 -4.68 -9.79 12.01
CA TYR A 21 -3.79 -8.98 12.83
C TYR A 21 -2.46 -9.71 13.08
N GLY A 22 -1.33 -9.07 12.73
CA GLY A 22 0.00 -9.67 12.83
C GLY A 22 0.28 -10.72 11.75
N SER A 23 -0.65 -10.98 10.83
CA SER A 23 -0.50 -12.00 9.80
C SER A 23 0.39 -11.51 8.66
N THR A 24 1.26 -12.39 8.18
CA THR A 24 2.29 -12.06 7.19
C THR A 24 1.83 -12.19 5.74
N GLY A 25 0.64 -12.71 5.46
CA GLY A 25 0.15 -12.98 4.10
C GLY A 25 0.79 -14.18 3.41
N ASN A 26 1.31 -15.14 4.19
CA ASN A 26 1.95 -16.36 3.67
C ASN A 26 1.09 -17.62 3.80
N SER A 27 0.20 -17.64 4.78
CA SER A 27 -0.67 -18.78 5.08
C SER A 27 -2.13 -18.34 5.01
N ASP A 28 -2.99 -19.32 4.75
CA ASP A 28 -4.44 -19.26 4.92
C ASP A 28 -4.73 -20.07 6.20
N ALA A 29 -4.99 -19.38 7.30
CA ALA A 29 -5.07 -19.98 8.63
C ALA A 29 -6.46 -20.57 8.91
N ASP A 30 -7.52 -20.04 8.30
CA ASP A 30 -8.89 -20.53 8.47
C ASP A 30 -9.35 -21.50 7.35
N GLY A 31 -8.57 -21.63 6.27
CA GLY A 31 -8.80 -22.56 5.17
C GLY A 31 -9.85 -22.09 4.17
N ASN A 32 -10.18 -20.80 4.13
CA ASN A 32 -11.20 -20.24 3.24
C ASN A 32 -10.68 -19.90 1.83
N GLY A 33 -9.41 -20.20 1.55
CA GLY A 33 -8.73 -19.94 0.28
C GLY A 33 -8.07 -18.55 0.21
N ARG A 34 -8.06 -17.78 1.31
CA ARG A 34 -7.54 -16.40 1.35
C ARG A 34 -6.49 -16.27 2.43
N LYS A 35 -5.34 -15.70 2.10
CA LYS A 35 -4.24 -15.53 3.04
C LYS A 35 -4.48 -14.34 3.95
N GLU A 36 -4.30 -14.49 5.25
CA GLU A 36 -4.44 -13.37 6.17
C GLU A 36 -3.20 -12.47 6.14
N ILE A 37 -3.40 -11.18 5.99
CA ILE A 37 -2.34 -10.19 5.93
C ILE A 37 -2.73 -8.91 6.68
N ASP A 38 -1.84 -8.43 7.54
CA ASP A 38 -2.03 -7.15 8.21
C ASP A 38 -1.58 -5.95 7.34
N CYS A 39 -1.86 -4.74 7.81
CA CYS A 39 -1.57 -3.53 7.04
C CYS A 39 -0.07 -3.26 6.83
N SER A 40 0.77 -3.46 7.85
CA SER A 40 2.22 -3.27 7.77
C SER A 40 2.93 -4.35 6.95
N HIS A 41 2.44 -5.60 7.03
CA HIS A 41 2.93 -6.72 6.23
C HIS A 41 2.53 -6.57 4.77
N LEU A 42 1.30 -6.12 4.47
CA LEU A 42 0.92 -5.77 3.10
C LEU A 42 1.86 -4.71 2.53
N LEU A 43 2.07 -3.61 3.25
CA LEU A 43 2.99 -2.55 2.84
C LEU A 43 4.42 -3.08 2.61
N THR A 44 4.91 -3.93 3.52
CA THR A 44 6.25 -4.53 3.40
C THR A 44 6.38 -5.43 2.16
N LYS A 45 5.35 -6.20 1.84
CA LYS A 45 5.32 -7.00 0.62
C LYS A 45 5.28 -6.12 -0.64
N MET A 46 4.49 -5.05 -0.64
CA MET A 46 4.48 -4.08 -1.74
C MET A 46 5.83 -3.39 -1.92
N LEU A 47 6.51 -2.99 -0.83
CA LEU A 47 7.87 -2.42 -0.89
C LEU A 47 8.86 -3.42 -1.50
N THR A 48 8.84 -4.67 -1.02
CA THR A 48 9.68 -5.75 -1.58
C THR A 48 9.40 -5.96 -3.07
N GLY A 49 8.13 -6.06 -3.47
CA GLY A 49 7.72 -6.24 -4.86
C GLY A 49 8.07 -5.06 -5.77
N ALA A 50 8.13 -3.85 -5.21
CA ALA A 50 8.60 -2.65 -5.90
C ALA A 50 10.14 -2.58 -6.00
N GLY A 51 10.87 -3.51 -5.38
CA GLY A 51 12.34 -3.59 -5.41
C GLY A 51 13.03 -2.85 -4.28
N TYR A 52 12.33 -2.50 -3.20
CA TYR A 52 12.95 -1.93 -2.01
C TYR A 52 13.52 -3.01 -1.09
N THR A 53 14.73 -2.77 -0.61
CA THR A 53 15.38 -3.54 0.45
C THR A 53 15.24 -2.77 1.76
N ILE A 54 14.01 -2.70 2.28
CA ILE A 54 13.68 -2.05 3.57
C ILE A 54 13.19 -3.14 4.54
N PRO A 55 13.78 -3.28 5.73
CA PRO A 55 13.31 -4.25 6.73
C PRO A 55 11.85 -4.02 7.11
N TYR A 56 11.17 -5.09 7.53
CA TYR A 56 9.83 -4.98 8.09
C TYR A 56 9.78 -3.96 9.23
N LYS A 57 8.72 -3.15 9.23
CA LYS A 57 8.39 -2.19 10.27
C LYS A 57 6.90 -2.30 10.57
N THR A 58 6.57 -2.40 11.85
CA THR A 58 5.21 -2.18 12.33
C THR A 58 4.78 -0.74 12.03
N THR A 59 3.46 -0.48 12.00
CA THR A 59 2.91 0.89 11.86
C THR A 59 3.53 1.86 12.86
N ARG A 60 3.79 1.42 14.10
CA ARG A 60 4.41 2.25 15.14
C ARG A 60 5.85 2.60 14.81
N GLU A 61 6.63 1.67 14.30
CA GLU A 61 8.03 1.93 13.93
C GLU A 61 8.14 2.81 12.69
N LEU A 62 7.25 2.64 11.70
CA LEU A 62 7.16 3.52 10.53
C LEU A 62 7.00 4.99 10.92
N ALA A 63 6.28 5.27 12.01
CA ALA A 63 6.03 6.64 12.48
C ALA A 63 7.30 7.43 12.85
N SER A 64 8.44 6.74 13.03
CA SER A 64 9.71 7.33 13.45
C SER A 64 10.90 6.90 12.58
N ASP A 65 10.66 6.15 11.49
CA ASP A 65 11.75 5.63 10.64
C ASP A 65 12.24 6.68 9.63
N THR A 66 13.10 7.58 10.09
CA THR A 66 13.80 8.56 9.26
C THR A 66 14.98 7.94 8.49
N THR A 67 15.34 6.69 8.76
CA THR A 67 16.44 6.01 8.08
C THR A 67 16.02 5.65 6.66
N HIS A 68 14.86 4.99 6.52
CA HIS A 68 14.38 4.44 5.26
C HIS A 68 13.39 5.34 4.52
N TYR A 69 12.76 6.29 5.21
CA TYR A 69 11.69 7.12 4.66
C TYR A 69 11.96 8.61 4.83
N ASP A 70 11.44 9.38 3.88
CA ASP A 70 11.25 10.82 4.00
C ASP A 70 9.84 11.09 4.52
N PHE A 71 9.70 11.99 5.49
CA PHE A 71 8.40 12.46 5.96
C PHE A 71 7.90 13.57 5.05
N ILE A 72 6.75 13.34 4.44
CA ILE A 72 6.19 14.21 3.41
C ILE A 72 5.14 15.12 4.04
N ALA A 73 5.27 16.44 3.82
CA ALA A 73 4.23 17.38 4.20
C ALA A 73 2.98 17.12 3.35
N LEU A 74 1.78 17.37 3.91
CA LEU A 74 0.51 17.20 3.17
C LEU A 74 0.54 17.85 1.78
N ASN A 75 1.24 18.98 1.67
CA ASN A 75 1.35 19.73 0.42
C ASN A 75 2.28 19.12 -0.65
N ASP A 76 3.01 18.07 -0.32
CA ASP A 76 3.96 17.41 -1.21
C ASP A 76 3.62 15.93 -1.43
N VAL A 77 2.50 15.48 -0.86
CA VAL A 77 1.97 14.12 -1.02
C VAL A 77 1.65 13.85 -2.48
N GLN A 78 2.10 12.69 -2.93
CA GLN A 78 1.90 12.16 -4.27
C GLN A 78 1.26 10.77 -4.18
N GLU A 79 0.66 10.35 -5.29
CA GLU A 79 0.21 8.98 -5.47
C GLU A 79 1.43 8.03 -5.35
N GLY A 80 1.26 6.94 -4.61
CA GLY A 80 2.35 6.03 -4.27
C GLY A 80 3.10 6.38 -2.99
N ASP A 81 2.81 7.50 -2.33
CA ASP A 81 3.26 7.74 -0.96
C ASP A 81 2.50 6.87 0.04
N ILE A 82 3.06 6.70 1.23
CA ILE A 82 2.49 5.89 2.30
C ILE A 82 1.72 6.80 3.25
N ALA A 83 0.45 6.51 3.45
CA ALA A 83 -0.38 7.13 4.48
C ALA A 83 -0.26 6.36 5.80
N LEU A 84 -0.14 7.10 6.91
CA LEU A 84 0.00 6.53 8.24
C LEU A 84 -1.04 7.12 9.21
N TRP A 85 -1.88 6.24 9.78
CA TRP A 85 -2.78 6.58 10.89
C TRP A 85 -2.21 6.00 12.17
N THR A 86 -1.25 6.72 12.75
CA THR A 86 -0.60 6.36 14.01
C THR A 86 -1.59 6.20 15.16
N THR A 87 -2.64 7.00 15.20
CA THR A 87 -3.71 6.92 16.21
C THR A 87 -4.59 5.68 16.07
N ARG A 88 -4.65 5.09 14.88
CA ARG A 88 -5.44 3.88 14.57
C ARG A 88 -4.58 2.62 14.35
N GLY A 89 -3.26 2.74 14.42
CA GLY A 89 -2.35 1.65 14.12
C GLY A 89 -2.44 1.13 12.68
N HIS A 90 -2.81 1.99 11.72
CA HIS A 90 -3.03 1.59 10.32
C HIS A 90 -2.11 2.28 9.31
N THR A 91 -1.84 1.62 8.19
CA THR A 91 -1.05 2.17 7.08
C THR A 91 -1.55 1.64 5.73
N GLY A 92 -1.27 2.40 4.68
CA GLY A 92 -1.49 1.99 3.30
C GLY A 92 -0.89 2.97 2.32
N VAL A 93 -1.09 2.74 1.02
CA VAL A 93 -0.48 3.52 -0.06
C VAL A 93 -1.53 4.46 -0.65
N VAL A 94 -1.21 5.75 -0.74
CA VAL A 94 -2.06 6.79 -1.35
C VAL A 94 -2.28 6.46 -2.82
N GLU A 95 -3.53 6.21 -3.19
CA GLU A 95 -3.95 5.98 -4.57
C GLU A 95 -4.33 7.28 -5.26
N LYS A 96 -4.92 8.21 -4.50
CA LYS A 96 -5.36 9.50 -5.02
C LYS A 96 -5.40 10.54 -3.91
N MET A 97 -5.01 11.77 -4.23
CA MET A 97 -5.20 12.94 -3.38
C MET A 97 -6.07 13.96 -4.13
N GLU A 98 -7.14 14.45 -3.51
CA GLU A 98 -7.93 15.51 -4.13
C GLU A 98 -7.13 16.82 -4.18
N ALA A 99 -7.37 17.67 -5.18
CA ALA A 99 -6.68 18.95 -5.34
C ALA A 99 -6.77 19.87 -4.11
N THR A 100 -7.89 19.81 -3.38
CA THR A 100 -8.09 20.57 -2.14
C THR A 100 -7.33 19.99 -0.94
N ARG A 101 -6.80 18.77 -1.07
CA ARG A 101 -6.10 18.00 -0.03
C ARG A 101 -6.90 17.79 1.25
N THR A 102 -8.23 17.78 1.13
CA THR A 102 -9.14 17.51 2.25
C THR A 102 -9.56 16.04 2.34
N LYS A 103 -9.34 15.27 1.27
CA LYS A 103 -9.68 13.85 1.14
C LYS A 103 -8.91 13.17 0.02
N GLY A 104 -8.94 11.85 0.03
CA GLY A 104 -8.30 11.02 -0.99
C GLY A 104 -8.68 9.55 -0.88
N GLU A 105 -7.92 8.72 -1.57
CA GLU A 105 -8.09 7.26 -1.59
C GLU A 105 -6.74 6.59 -1.31
N PHE A 106 -6.79 5.44 -0.64
CA PHE A 106 -5.61 4.65 -0.33
C PHE A 106 -5.90 3.16 -0.42
N PHE A 107 -4.88 2.39 -0.78
CA PHE A 107 -4.90 0.93 -0.75
C PHE A 107 -4.24 0.41 0.52
N GLY A 108 -4.89 -0.48 1.24
CA GLY A 108 -4.35 -1.09 2.46
C GLY A 108 -5.14 -2.32 2.90
N SER A 109 -4.64 -3.04 3.89
CA SER A 109 -5.35 -4.20 4.45
C SER A 109 -6.39 -3.75 5.48
N GLN A 110 -7.63 -3.57 5.03
CA GLN A 110 -8.76 -3.09 5.82
C GLN A 110 -9.24 -4.17 6.79
N THR A 111 -9.53 -3.83 8.05
CA THR A 111 -9.95 -4.81 9.07
C THR A 111 -11.16 -5.66 8.70
N SER A 112 -12.09 -5.13 7.91
CA SER A 112 -13.31 -5.85 7.49
C SER A 112 -13.20 -6.56 6.15
N THR A 113 -12.22 -6.18 5.32
CA THR A 113 -12.16 -6.63 3.92
C THR A 113 -10.74 -6.90 3.44
N GLY A 114 -9.72 -7.02 4.28
CA GLY A 114 -8.35 -7.23 3.81
C GLY A 114 -7.89 -6.19 2.76
N PRO A 115 -7.00 -6.57 1.82
CA PRO A 115 -6.46 -5.64 0.83
C PRO A 115 -7.54 -5.03 -0.06
N LYS A 116 -7.78 -3.71 0.11
CA LYS A 116 -8.77 -2.95 -0.66
C LYS A 116 -8.50 -1.45 -0.61
N SER A 117 -8.92 -0.76 -1.67
CA SER A 117 -9.04 0.70 -1.72
C SER A 117 -10.09 1.21 -0.73
N ALA A 118 -9.78 2.29 -0.02
CA ALA A 118 -10.69 2.99 0.87
C ALA A 118 -10.49 4.51 0.77
N LYS A 119 -11.54 5.26 1.11
CA LYS A 119 -11.52 6.73 1.15
C LYS A 119 -11.03 7.21 2.50
N PHE A 120 -10.31 8.33 2.51
CA PHE A 120 -9.92 9.06 3.71
C PHE A 120 -10.23 10.55 3.62
N GLY A 121 -10.30 11.22 4.77
CA GLY A 121 -10.54 12.66 4.89
C GLY A 121 -12.02 13.02 4.97
N ALA A 122 -12.37 14.21 4.50
CA ALA A 122 -13.71 14.79 4.64
C ALA A 122 -14.81 13.83 4.13
N GLY A 123 -15.72 13.47 5.04
CA GLY A 123 -16.87 12.59 4.75
C GLY A 123 -16.55 11.09 4.64
N ALA A 124 -15.35 10.66 5.04
CA ALA A 124 -14.95 9.25 5.04
C ALA A 124 -14.79 8.68 6.46
N TYR A 125 -14.84 7.34 6.57
CA TYR A 125 -14.57 6.64 7.85
C TYR A 125 -13.13 6.83 8.34
N TRP A 126 -12.18 6.84 7.41
CA TRP A 126 -10.79 7.14 7.69
C TRP A 126 -10.61 8.66 7.75
N PRO A 127 -10.07 9.23 8.85
CA PRO A 127 -9.72 10.64 8.88
C PRO A 127 -8.53 10.91 7.97
N MET A 128 -8.10 12.16 7.87
CA MET A 128 -6.81 12.45 7.24
C MET A 128 -5.69 11.66 7.94
N PRO A 129 -4.73 11.09 7.20
CA PRO A 129 -3.52 10.47 7.76
C PRO A 129 -2.78 11.42 8.71
N ASP A 130 -2.22 10.87 9.79
CA ASP A 130 -1.41 11.62 10.74
C ASP A 130 -0.05 12.00 10.13
N LYS A 131 0.49 11.11 9.28
CA LYS A 131 1.77 11.29 8.58
C LYS A 131 1.72 10.71 7.18
N TYR A 132 2.62 11.22 6.34
CA TYR A 132 2.90 10.67 5.01
C TYR A 132 4.38 10.33 4.91
N LEU A 133 4.70 9.21 4.28
CA LEU A 133 6.07 8.72 4.11
C LEU A 133 6.35 8.42 2.64
N ARG A 134 7.57 8.69 2.19
CA ARG A 134 8.08 8.24 0.89
C ARG A 134 9.32 7.39 1.10
N PRO A 135 9.38 6.14 0.58
CA PRO A 135 10.58 5.32 0.72
C PRO A 135 11.74 5.94 -0.07
N LYS A 136 12.89 6.09 0.57
CA LYS A 136 14.07 6.70 -0.06
C LYS A 136 14.58 5.84 -1.20
N ALA A 137 14.82 6.46 -2.35
CA ALA A 137 15.24 5.78 -3.57
C ALA A 137 16.53 4.97 -3.43
N GLN A 138 17.43 5.34 -2.51
CA GLN A 138 18.67 4.62 -2.25
C GLN A 138 18.47 3.17 -1.77
N TYR A 139 17.31 2.85 -1.18
CA TYR A 139 16.99 1.48 -0.78
C TYR A 139 16.32 0.67 -1.90
N ARG A 140 16.15 1.25 -3.09
CA ARG A 140 15.59 0.55 -4.24
C ARG A 140 16.73 -0.05 -5.07
N SER A 141 16.91 -1.36 -4.96
CA SER A 141 17.86 -2.12 -5.78
C SER A 141 17.12 -2.65 -7.02
N GLY A 142 17.26 -1.97 -8.17
CA GLY A 142 16.50 -2.28 -9.41
C GLY A 142 16.64 -3.75 -9.87
N ALA A 143 15.68 -4.36 -10.58
CA ALA A 143 14.70 -3.83 -11.53
C ALA A 143 13.23 -3.98 -11.07
N GLN A 144 12.40 -2.98 -11.41
CA GLN A 144 10.95 -3.13 -11.36
C GLN A 144 10.55 -4.27 -12.32
N PRO A 145 9.78 -5.29 -11.89
CA PRO A 145 9.18 -6.23 -12.84
C PRO A 145 8.45 -5.42 -13.91
N ALA A 146 8.74 -5.69 -15.20
CA ALA A 146 8.01 -5.06 -16.28
C ALA A 146 6.49 -5.27 -16.05
N PRO A 147 5.64 -4.26 -16.30
CA PRO A 147 4.19 -4.47 -16.25
C PRO A 147 3.85 -5.69 -17.10
N ALA A 148 2.98 -6.57 -16.59
CA ALA A 148 2.49 -7.69 -17.39
C ALA A 148 1.92 -7.14 -18.71
N PRO A 149 2.30 -7.70 -19.87
CA PRO A 149 1.79 -7.23 -21.15
C PRO A 149 0.26 -7.28 -21.12
N ALA A 150 -0.37 -6.18 -21.55
CA ALA A 150 -1.81 -6.10 -21.66
C ALA A 150 -2.33 -7.24 -22.57
N PRO A 151 -3.52 -7.81 -22.31
CA PRO A 151 -4.10 -8.80 -23.19
C PRO A 151 -4.20 -8.22 -24.61
N VAL A 152 -3.59 -8.89 -25.58
CA VAL A 152 -3.77 -8.55 -26.99
C VAL A 152 -5.23 -8.81 -27.34
N GLU A 153 -5.96 -7.74 -27.68
CA GLU A 153 -7.27 -7.86 -28.33
C GLU A 153 -7.06 -8.55 -29.67
N THR A 154 -7.47 -9.81 -29.77
CA THR A 154 -7.54 -10.53 -31.03
C THR A 154 -8.60 -9.86 -31.90
N VAL A 155 -8.17 -8.98 -32.80
CA VAL A 155 -9.00 -8.50 -33.90
C VAL A 155 -9.17 -9.67 -34.87
N ALA A 156 -10.31 -10.35 -34.76
CA ALA A 156 -10.71 -11.34 -35.75
C ALA A 156 -11.06 -10.60 -37.05
N ALA A 157 -10.22 -10.78 -38.08
CA ALA A 157 -10.54 -10.45 -39.46
C ALA A 157 -10.67 -11.77 -40.24
N GLY A 158 -11.82 -11.97 -40.89
CA GLY A 158 -12.09 -13.11 -41.78
C GLY A 158 -13.54 -13.56 -41.71
#